data_AF-J3HVB0-F1
#
_entry.id   AF-J3HVB0-F1
#
_cell.length_a   1.000
_cell.length_b   1.000
_cell.length_c   1.000
_cell.angle_alpha   90.00
_cell.angle_beta   90.00
_cell.angle_gamma   90.00
#
_symmetry.space_group_name_H-M   'P 1'
#
loop_
_entity.id
_entity.type
_entity.pdbx_description
1 polymer ?
#
loop_
_entity_poly.entity_id
_entity_poly.type
_entity_poly.pdbx_seq_one_letter_code
_entity_poly.pdbx_strand_id
1 'polypeptide(L)' 'MDSPEKAVTGRSAVKQWFAQRQWTSFAFQQEVWRAAAAGKSGLLHASTGAGKTYAVWFGALLRAAPKLGGPPPKRPGG' A
#
# COMPACT_ATOMS: atom_id res chain seq x y z
N MET A 1 4.26 29.08 -10.11
CA MET A 1 4.27 27.95 -11.07
C MET A 1 4.35 26.68 -10.24
N ASP A 2 3.27 26.40 -9.52
CA ASP A 2 3.13 25.24 -8.66
C ASP A 2 2.84 24.04 -9.56
N SER A 3 3.89 23.32 -9.92
CA SER A 3 3.75 22.00 -10.54
C SER A 3 2.99 21.11 -9.55
N PRO A 4 2.00 20.32 -9.99
CA PRO A 4 1.36 19.35 -9.11
C PRO A 4 2.45 18.35 -8.72
N GLU A 5 3.00 18.53 -7.52
CA GLU A 5 3.80 17.53 -6.82
C GLU A 5 2.97 16.25 -6.86
N LYS A 6 3.32 15.35 -7.78
CA LYS A 6 2.45 14.24 -8.17
C LYS A 6 2.09 13.49 -6.90
N ALA A 7 0.80 13.52 -6.52
CA ALA A 7 0.32 12.76 -5.39
C ALA A 7 0.81 11.31 -5.55
N VAL A 8 1.80 10.92 -4.73
CA VAL A 8 2.36 9.59 -4.76
C VAL A 8 1.23 8.68 -4.29
N THR A 9 0.53 8.09 -5.25
CA THR A 9 -0.52 7.11 -4.96
C THR A 9 0.14 5.98 -4.18
N GLY A 10 -0.49 5.45 -3.13
CA GLY A 10 0.15 4.43 -2.28
C GLY A 10 0.79 3.27 -3.07
N ARG A 11 0.20 2.86 -4.20
CA ARG A 11 0.74 1.81 -5.08
C ARG A 11 2.09 2.17 -5.73
N SER A 12 2.34 3.43 -6.10
CA SER A 12 3.64 3.84 -6.65
C SER A 12 4.71 3.88 -5.56
N ALA A 13 4.36 4.23 -4.32
CA ALA A 13 5.27 4.12 -3.17
C ALA A 13 5.69 2.66 -2.90
N VAL A 14 4.74 1.71 -2.94
CA VAL A 14 5.06 0.27 -2.79
C VAL A 14 6.02 -0.18 -3.90
N LYS A 15 5.75 0.17 -5.16
CA LYS A 15 6.64 -0.17 -6.29
C LYS A 15 8.06 0.39 -6.11
N GLN A 16 8.18 1.64 -5.67
CA GLN A 16 9.49 2.25 -5.41
C GLN A 16 10.25 1.55 -4.27
N TRP A 17 9.57 1.20 -3.18
CA TRP A 17 10.18 0.48 -2.06
C TRP A 17 10.77 -0.88 -2.47
N PHE A 18 10.07 -1.60 -3.35
CA PHE A 18 10.54 -2.85 -3.96
C PHE A 18 11.75 -2.61 -4.89
N ALA A 19 11.67 -1.60 -5.76
CA ALA A 19 12.76 -1.26 -6.68
C ALA A 19 14.05 -0.85 -5.95
N GLN A 20 13.95 -0.09 -4.85
CA GLN A 20 15.09 0.27 -3.99
C GLN A 20 15.80 -0.97 -3.41
N ARG A 21 15.10 -2.09 -3.28
CA ARG A 21 15.63 -3.37 -2.80
C ARG A 21 16.04 -4.31 -3.93
N GLN A 22 15.92 -3.86 -5.19
CA GLN A 22 16.11 -4.70 -6.38
C GLN A 22 15.18 -5.93 -6.36
N TRP A 23 13.99 -5.78 -5.79
CA TRP A 23 12.98 -6.84 -5.70
C TRP A 23 11.84 -6.58 -6.68
N THR A 24 11.32 -7.65 -7.27
CA THR A 24 10.15 -7.60 -8.15
C THR A 24 8.94 -8.17 -7.41
N SER A 25 7.84 -7.42 -7.36
CA SER A 25 6.59 -7.90 -6.76
C SER A 25 5.94 -8.98 -7.61
N PHE A 26 5.47 -10.06 -7.00
CA PHE A 26 4.72 -11.11 -7.69
C PHE A 26 3.33 -10.62 -8.14
N ALA A 27 2.77 -11.26 -9.17
CA ALA A 27 1.45 -10.91 -9.71
C ALA A 27 0.34 -10.98 -8.64
N PHE A 28 0.35 -12.02 -7.80
CA PHE A 28 -0.65 -12.18 -6.74
C PHE A 28 -0.57 -11.07 -5.68
N GLN A 29 0.63 -10.53 -5.39
CA GLN A 29 0.80 -9.43 -4.43
C GLN A 29 0.10 -8.17 -4.96
N GLN A 30 0.27 -7.87 -6.24
CA GLN A 30 -0.36 -6.73 -6.91
C GLN A 30 -1.90 -6.85 -6.90
N GLU A 31 -2.42 -8.06 -7.05
CA GLU A 31 -3.85 -8.33 -6.97
C GLU A 31 -4.40 -8.10 -5.56
N VAL A 32 -3.71 -8.59 -4.52
CA VAL A 32 -4.07 -8.32 -3.12
C VAL A 32 -4.08 -6.82 -2.84
N TRP A 33 -3.08 -6.09 -3.30
CA TRP A 33 -2.98 -4.64 -3.12
C TRP A 33 -4.11 -3.88 -3.82
N ARG A 34 -4.48 -4.30 -5.02
CA ARG A 34 -5.62 -3.74 -5.77
C ARG A 34 -6.93 -4.02 -5.03
N ALA A 35 -7.15 -5.23 -4.54
CA ALA A 35 -8.33 -5.60 -3.78
C ALA A 35 -8.43 -4.83 -2.46
N ALA A 36 -7.32 -4.72 -1.71
CA ALA A 36 -7.26 -4.02 -0.44
C ALA A 36 -7.47 -2.51 -0.60
N ALA A 37 -6.88 -1.88 -1.62
CA ALA A 37 -7.11 -0.48 -1.96
C ALA A 37 -8.57 -0.20 -2.35
N ALA A 38 -9.26 -1.19 -2.95
CA ALA A 38 -10.69 -1.14 -3.25
C ALA A 38 -11.58 -1.49 -2.04
N GLY A 39 -11.00 -1.69 -0.85
CA GLY A 39 -11.75 -2.04 0.37
C GLY A 39 -12.31 -3.46 0.40
N LYS A 40 -11.88 -4.35 -0.52
CA LYS A 40 -12.34 -5.74 -0.60
C LYS A 40 -11.57 -6.63 0.36
N SER A 41 -12.26 -7.60 0.96
CA SER A 41 -11.68 -8.66 1.78
C SER A 41 -11.68 -9.99 1.02
N GLY A 42 -10.73 -10.87 1.29
CA GLY A 42 -10.63 -12.16 0.62
C GLY A 42 -9.57 -13.07 1.24
N LEU A 43 -9.51 -14.32 0.79
CA LEU A 43 -8.53 -15.29 1.23
C LEU A 43 -7.27 -15.24 0.37
N LEU A 44 -6.13 -15.00 1.00
CA LEU A 44 -4.83 -15.11 0.33
C LEU A 44 -4.25 -16.51 0.57
N HIS A 45 -4.24 -17.33 -0.48
CA HIS A 45 -3.48 -18.58 -0.52
C HIS A 45 -2.22 -18.37 -1.37
N ALA A 46 -1.04 -18.60 -0.79
CA ALA A 46 0.22 -18.64 -1.53
C ALA A 46 1.16 -19.68 -0.91
N SER A 47 2.15 -20.14 -1.66
CA SER A 47 3.17 -21.08 -1.19
C SER A 47 4.11 -20.44 -0.16
N THR A 48 4.80 -21.27 0.61
CA THR A 48 5.87 -20.82 1.52
C THR A 48 6.98 -20.16 0.70
N GLY A 49 7.49 -19.00 1.16
CA GLY A 49 8.52 -18.24 0.44
C GLY A 49 7.99 -17.27 -0.64
N ALA A 50 6.71 -17.32 -1.01
CA ALA A 50 6.14 -16.43 -2.05
C ALA A 50 5.98 -14.96 -1.61
N GLY A 51 6.30 -14.60 -0.37
CA GLY A 51 6.17 -13.22 0.12
C GLY A 51 4.74 -12.80 0.48
N LYS A 52 3.92 -13.72 1.02
CA LYS A 52 2.56 -13.43 1.56
C LYS A 52 2.56 -12.31 2.60
N THR A 53 3.59 -12.22 3.43
CA THR A 53 3.75 -11.17 4.43
C THR A 53 3.71 -9.79 3.78
N TYR A 54 4.48 -9.57 2.71
CA TYR A 54 4.46 -8.31 1.98
C TYR A 54 3.13 -8.09 1.24
N ALA A 55 2.50 -9.14 0.75
CA ALA A 55 1.17 -9.03 0.14
C ALA A 55 0.15 -8.43 1.12
N VAL A 56 0.04 -8.99 2.33
CA VAL A 56 -0.91 -8.55 3.34
C VAL A 56 -0.52 -7.20 3.96
N TRP A 57 0.76 -7.02 4.32
CA TRP A 57 1.24 -5.81 4.98
C TRP A 57 1.04 -4.57 4.12
N PHE A 58 1.50 -4.61 2.85
CA PHE A 58 1.27 -3.49 1.93
C PHE A 58 -0.20 -3.35 1.55
N GLY A 59 -0.97 -4.45 1.47
CA GLY A 59 -2.41 -4.39 1.29
C GLY A 59 -3.10 -3.57 2.39
N ALA A 60 -2.75 -3.82 3.65
CA ALA A 60 -3.27 -3.08 4.80
C ALA A 60 -2.86 -1.59 4.76
N LEU A 61 -1.58 -1.30 4.44
CA LEU A 61 -1.09 0.08 4.30
C LEU A 61 -1.82 0.84 3.19
N LEU A 62 -2.03 0.21 2.03
CA LEU A 62 -2.74 0.82 0.90
C LEU A 62 -4.21 1.09 1.21
N ARG A 63 -4.84 0.22 2.01
CA ARG A 63 -6.19 0.45 2.54
C ARG A 63 -6.23 1.60 3.54
N ALA A 64 -5.15 1.81 4.30
CA ALA A 64 -5.02 2.91 5.27
C ALA A 64 -4.53 4.23 4.64
N ALA A 65 -3.84 4.20 3.50
CA ALA A 65 -3.25 5.36 2.84
C ALA A 65 -4.22 6.52 2.55
N PRO A 66 -5.51 6.31 2.20
CA PRO A 66 -6.48 7.41 2.12
C PRO A 66 -6.64 8.21 3.42
N LYS A 67 -6.29 7.62 4.57
CA LYS A 67 -6.36 8.23 5.91
C LYS A 67 -5.04 8.84 6.39
N LEU A 68 -3.93 8.60 5.70
CA LEU A 68 -2.62 9.14 6.05
C LEU A 68 -2.35 10.52 5.44
N GLY A 69 -3.20 10.98 4.52
CA GLY A 69 -3.23 12.36 4.00
C GLY A 69 -4.30 13.26 4.62
N GLY A 70 -5.02 12.77 5.63
CA GLY A 70 -5.96 13.61 6.40
C GLY A 70 -5.21 14.46 7.43
N PRO A 71 -5.69 15.68 7.74
CA PRO A 71 -5.07 16.51 8.77
C PRO A 71 -4.97 15.72 10.09
N PRO A 72 -3.87 15.89 10.87
CA PRO A 72 -3.69 15.16 12.12
C PRO A 72 -4.91 15.39 13.02
N PRO A 73 -5.39 14.35 13.74
CA PRO A 73 -6.52 14.50 14.63
C PRO A 73 -6.22 15.63 15.63
N LYS A 74 -7.10 16.63 15.68
CA LYS A 74 -6.99 17.74 16.62
C LYS A 74 -6.92 17.15 18.03
N ARG A 75 -5.79 17.38 18.72
CA ARG A 75 -5.64 16.95 20.12
C ARG A 75 -6.81 17.55 20.90
N PRO A 76 -7.49 16.78 21.77
CA PRO A 76 -8.45 17.37 22.70
C PRO A 76 -7.71 18.42 23.53
N GLY A 77 -8.24 19.64 23.52
CA GLY A 77 -7.57 20.84 24.02
C GLY A 77 -7.26 20.77 25.51
N GLY A 78 -6.15 21.39 25.88
CA GLY A 78 -5.87 21.93 27.21
C GLY A 78 -5.79 23.44 27.13
#